data_AF-A0AAE0BWG9-F1
#
_entry.id   AF-A0AAE0BWG9-F1
#
_cell.length_a   1.000
_cell.length_b   1.000
_cell.length_c   1.000
_cell.angle_alpha   90.00
_cell.angle_beta   90.00
_cell.angle_gamma   90.00
#
_symmetry.space_group_name_H-M   'P 1'
#
loop_
_entity.id
_entity.type
_entity.pdbx_description
1 polymer ?
#
loop_
_entity_poly.entity_id
_entity_poly.type
_entity_poly.pdbx_seq_one_letter_code
_entity_poly.pdbx_strand_id
1 'polypeptide(L)'
;MTSVRGCLMAASVDQAELQAMIEDFEASQLSNEREAALQAEADGVASKLQCPICNQCVVLQNRHVIFSSCGRLRVPLQHEQLSVQDLSRGLTDATQEHKASGCRAVPEFCQEERFGIPALYMKCHICQVVRLIL
;
A
#
# COMPACT_ATOMS: atom_id res chain seq x y z
N MET A 1 7.44 -69.58 33.06
CA MET A 1 7.63 -68.26 33.70
C MET A 1 7.99 -67.26 32.61
N THR A 2 7.13 -66.27 32.46
CA THR A 2 7.12 -65.22 31.44
C THR A 2 8.32 -64.29 31.56
N SER A 3 8.95 -63.93 30.43
CA SER A 3 9.72 -62.69 30.34
C SER A 3 9.36 -61.96 29.05
N VAL A 4 8.49 -60.97 29.22
CA VAL A 4 8.15 -59.93 28.26
C VAL A 4 9.32 -58.96 28.12
N ARG A 5 9.42 -58.30 26.96
CA ARG A 5 10.04 -56.98 26.66
C ARG A 5 11.13 -57.10 25.60
N GLY A 6 11.11 -56.36 24.51
CA GLY A 6 10.20 -55.30 24.08
C GLY A 6 10.78 -54.73 22.79
N CYS A 7 9.98 -54.68 21.73
CA CYS A 7 10.38 -53.98 20.52
C CYS A 7 10.31 -52.48 20.79
N LEU A 8 11.45 -51.84 21.09
CA LEU A 8 11.57 -50.39 20.89
C LEU A 8 11.73 -50.17 19.39
N MET A 9 10.63 -49.88 18.70
CA MET A 9 10.69 -49.29 17.37
C MET A 9 11.05 -47.82 17.56
N ALA A 10 12.33 -47.50 17.40
CA ALA A 10 12.78 -46.14 17.29
C ALA A 10 12.09 -45.53 16.05
N ALA A 11 11.38 -44.41 16.24
CA ALA A 11 10.93 -43.57 15.14
C ALA A 11 12.16 -42.91 14.51
N SER A 12 12.85 -43.62 13.62
CA SER A 12 13.87 -43.03 12.77
C SER A 12 13.15 -42.30 11.65
N VAL A 13 12.95 -40.99 11.81
CA VAL A 13 12.62 -40.13 10.67
C VAL A 13 13.69 -40.37 9.61
N ASP A 14 13.29 -40.85 8.44
CA ASP A 14 14.22 -41.17 7.38
C ASP A 14 14.93 -39.89 6.95
N GLN A 15 16.25 -39.93 6.88
CA GLN A 15 17.08 -38.76 6.56
C GLN A 15 16.67 -38.10 5.22
N ALA A 16 16.16 -38.90 4.29
CA ALA A 16 15.60 -38.45 3.03
C ALA A 16 14.29 -37.65 3.19
N GLU A 17 13.41 -38.03 4.11
CA GLU A 17 12.15 -37.32 4.36
C GLU A 17 12.42 -35.96 5.00
N LEU A 18 13.35 -35.88 5.94
CA LEU A 18 13.78 -34.61 6.53
C LEU A 18 14.38 -33.69 5.47
N GLN A 19 15.17 -34.24 4.55
CA GLN A 19 15.82 -33.46 3.51
C GLN A 19 14.81 -32.91 2.49
N ALA A 20 13.82 -33.71 2.08
CA ALA A 20 12.73 -33.26 1.23
C ALA A 20 11.90 -32.14 1.89
N MET A 21 11.68 -32.24 3.21
CA MET A 21 10.92 -31.23 3.96
C MET A 21 11.67 -29.89 4.09
N ILE A 22 13.00 -29.93 4.17
CA ILE A 22 13.85 -28.73 4.18
C ILE A 22 13.83 -28.07 2.80
N GLU A 23 13.98 -28.83 1.73
CA GLU A 23 13.97 -28.31 0.35
C GLU A 23 12.65 -27.61 0.00
N ASP A 24 11.51 -28.17 0.43
CA ASP A 24 10.19 -27.58 0.19
C ASP A 24 10.00 -26.25 0.98
N PHE A 25 10.52 -26.21 2.21
CA PHE A 25 10.51 -25.00 3.02
C PHE A 25 11.41 -23.90 2.45
N GLU A 26 12.61 -24.24 2.00
CA GLU A 26 13.53 -23.30 1.33
C GLU A 26 12.96 -22.78 0.01
N ALA A 27 12.34 -23.65 -0.80
CA ALA A 27 11.66 -23.26 -2.03
C ALA A 27 10.50 -22.29 -1.75
N SER A 28 9.72 -22.55 -0.70
CA SER A 28 8.63 -21.67 -0.27
C SER A 28 9.15 -20.30 0.19
N GLN A 29 10.25 -20.25 0.94
CA GLN A 29 10.87 -18.98 1.34
C GLN A 29 11.35 -18.17 0.14
N LEU A 30 12.07 -18.81 -0.79
CA LEU A 30 12.55 -18.16 -2.02
C LEU A 30 11.40 -17.62 -2.87
N SER A 31 10.28 -18.33 -2.95
CA SER A 31 9.08 -17.86 -3.64
C SER A 31 8.52 -16.59 -2.99
N ASN A 32 8.34 -16.59 -1.66
CA ASN A 32 7.85 -15.41 -0.93
C ASN A 32 8.77 -14.20 -1.08
N GLU A 33 10.10 -14.40 -1.00
CA GLU A 33 11.07 -13.32 -1.18
C GLU A 33 11.01 -12.73 -2.59
N ARG A 34 10.84 -13.59 -3.61
CA ARG A 34 10.70 -13.16 -5.00
C ARG A 34 9.40 -12.40 -5.24
N GLU A 35 8.30 -12.85 -4.64
CA GLU A 35 7.02 -12.14 -4.68
C GLU A 35 7.12 -10.78 -3.98
N ALA A 36 7.75 -10.73 -2.79
CA ALA A 36 7.99 -9.47 -2.08
C ALA A 36 8.89 -8.51 -2.86
N ALA A 37 9.91 -9.02 -3.56
CA ALA A 37 10.78 -8.22 -4.43
C ALA A 37 10.01 -7.66 -5.63
N LEU A 38 9.19 -8.48 -6.31
CA LEU A 38 8.32 -8.02 -7.40
C LEU A 38 7.30 -6.99 -6.92
N GLN A 39 6.74 -7.17 -5.72
CA GLN A 39 5.83 -6.21 -5.09
C GLN A 39 6.56 -4.89 -4.81
N ALA A 40 7.77 -4.95 -4.25
CA ALA A 40 8.59 -3.77 -3.96
C ALA A 40 9.06 -3.05 -5.24
N GLU A 41 9.33 -3.78 -6.33
CA GLU A 41 9.61 -3.21 -7.64
C GLU A 41 8.36 -2.58 -8.24
N ALA A 42 7.19 -3.21 -8.14
CA ALA A 42 5.91 -2.61 -8.55
C ALA A 42 5.61 -1.34 -7.73
N ASP A 43 5.94 -1.34 -6.43
CA ASP A 43 5.83 -0.18 -5.56
C ASP A 43 6.86 0.92 -5.90
N GLY A 44 8.09 0.56 -6.28
CA GLY A 44 9.13 1.48 -6.73
C GLY A 44 8.90 2.03 -8.14
N VAL A 45 8.21 1.26 -8.99
CA VAL A 45 7.73 1.62 -10.34
C VAL A 45 6.36 2.28 -10.29
N ALA A 46 5.75 2.43 -9.09
CA ALA A 46 4.58 3.27 -8.89
C ALA A 46 4.97 4.72 -9.18
N SER A 47 4.81 5.06 -10.46
CA SER A 47 4.80 6.38 -11.09
C SER A 47 4.85 7.50 -10.07
N LYS A 48 5.99 8.20 -10.01
CA LYS A 48 6.21 9.38 -9.16
C LYS A 48 4.97 10.27 -9.21
N LEU A 49 4.14 10.21 -8.17
CA LEU A 49 2.87 10.93 -8.14
C LEU A 49 3.17 12.43 -8.18
N GLN A 50 2.56 13.14 -9.11
CA GLN A 50 2.66 14.60 -9.15
C GLN A 50 1.73 15.21 -8.10
N CYS A 51 2.15 16.33 -7.52
CA CYS A 51 1.36 17.06 -6.54
C CYS A 51 0.07 17.54 -7.21
N PRO A 52 -1.12 17.12 -6.74
CA PRO A 52 -2.39 17.43 -7.39
C PRO A 52 -2.76 18.92 -7.32
N ILE A 53 -2.06 19.70 -6.50
CA ILE A 53 -2.30 21.12 -6.29
C ILE A 53 -1.47 21.99 -7.25
N CYS A 54 -0.23 21.60 -7.55
CA CYS A 54 0.65 22.39 -8.45
C CYS A 54 0.95 21.72 -9.79
N ASN A 55 0.74 20.40 -9.91
CA ASN A 55 1.06 19.56 -11.07
C ASN A 55 2.52 19.64 -11.57
N GLN A 56 3.44 20.13 -10.75
CA GLN A 56 4.85 20.35 -11.13
C GLN A 56 5.85 19.59 -10.25
N CYS A 57 5.47 19.31 -9.01
CA CYS A 57 6.36 18.72 -8.01
C CYS A 57 5.94 17.31 -7.69
N VAL A 58 6.89 16.45 -7.34
CA VAL A 58 6.59 15.09 -6.90
C VAL A 58 6.06 15.08 -5.47
N VAL A 59 5.15 14.16 -5.22
CA VAL A 59 4.71 13.78 -3.88
C VAL A 59 5.69 12.75 -3.33
N LEU A 60 6.11 12.98 -2.09
CA LEU A 60 7.01 12.16 -1.32
C LEU A 60 6.28 11.68 -0.07
N GLN A 61 6.74 10.58 0.50
CA GLN A 61 6.20 10.04 1.73
C GLN A 61 7.34 9.68 2.69
N ASN A 62 7.18 10.11 3.93
CA ASN A 62 7.90 9.59 5.09
C ASN A 62 6.95 8.74 5.93
N ARG A 63 7.47 7.99 6.91
CA ARG A 63 6.69 7.09 7.79
C ARG A 63 5.42 7.70 8.40
N HIS A 64 5.39 9.02 8.62
CA HIS A 64 4.29 9.70 9.30
C HIS A 64 3.67 10.86 8.49
N VAL A 65 4.13 11.11 7.26
CA VAL A 65 3.61 12.24 6.48
C VAL A 65 3.77 12.02 4.98
N ILE A 66 2.71 12.33 4.23
CA ILE A 66 2.75 12.52 2.78
C ILE A 66 2.93 14.01 2.52
N PHE A 67 3.92 14.39 1.73
CA PHE A 67 4.24 15.79 1.48
C PHE A 67 4.74 16.04 0.06
N SER A 68 4.61 17.26 -0.44
CA SER A 68 5.20 17.67 -1.72
C SER A 68 6.37 18.62 -1.51
N SER A 69 7.32 18.62 -2.45
CA SER A 69 8.45 19.56 -2.41
C SER A 69 8.04 21.02 -2.63
N CYS A 70 6.86 21.28 -3.19
CA CYS A 70 6.29 22.63 -3.26
C CYS A 70 5.64 23.12 -1.96
N GLY A 71 5.55 22.27 -0.93
CA GLY A 71 4.99 22.62 0.38
C GLY A 71 3.46 22.81 0.43
N ARG A 72 2.76 22.64 -0.70
CA ARG A 72 1.29 22.81 -0.77
C ARG A 72 0.51 21.59 -0.30
N LEU A 73 1.15 20.42 -0.27
CA LEU A 73 0.58 19.18 0.23
C LEU A 73 1.42 18.69 1.41
N ARG A 74 0.78 18.47 2.56
CA ARG A 74 1.35 17.90 3.76
C ARG A 74 0.24 17.26 4.62
N VAL A 75 0.07 15.95 4.49
CA VAL A 75 -0.95 15.17 5.20
C VAL A 75 -0.27 14.23 6.20
N PRO A 76 -0.49 14.40 7.52
CA PRO A 76 0.07 13.54 8.56
C PRO A 76 -0.69 12.21 8.61
N LEU A 77 0.07 11.13 8.60
CA LEU A 77 -0.40 9.75 8.74
C LEU A 77 -0.39 9.42 10.22
N GLN A 78 -1.42 9.82 10.96
CA GLN A 78 -1.42 9.70 12.42
C GLN A 78 -1.51 8.23 12.88
N HIS A 79 -2.25 7.37 12.16
CA HIS A 79 -2.48 5.98 12.58
C HIS A 79 -2.67 4.97 11.43
N GLU A 80 -2.99 5.44 10.22
CA GLU A 80 -3.22 4.57 9.06
C GLU A 80 -1.96 4.50 8.18
N GLN A 81 -1.65 3.30 7.71
CA GLN A 81 -0.58 3.03 6.74
C GLN A 81 -1.00 3.47 5.33
N LEU A 82 -1.51 4.69 5.16
CA LEU A 82 -1.84 5.21 3.84
C LEU A 82 -0.55 5.47 3.07
N SER A 83 -0.47 4.95 1.86
CA SER A 83 0.67 5.09 0.97
C SER A 83 0.43 6.20 -0.08
N VAL A 84 1.49 6.63 -0.76
CA VAL A 84 1.37 7.47 -1.97
C VAL A 84 0.47 6.80 -3.03
N GLN A 85 0.42 5.46 -3.07
CA GLN A 85 -0.46 4.74 -3.99
C GLN A 85 -1.93 4.87 -3.60
N ASP A 86 -2.25 4.83 -2.30
CA ASP A 86 -3.61 5.07 -1.83
C ASP A 86 -4.07 6.49 -2.17
N LEU A 87 -3.17 7.47 -2.05
CA LEU A 87 -3.43 8.83 -2.53
C LEU A 87 -3.67 8.86 -4.05
N SER A 88 -2.82 8.17 -4.83
CA SER A 88 -2.96 8.10 -6.30
C SER A 88 -4.29 7.48 -6.72
N ARG A 89 -4.69 6.38 -6.06
CA ARG A 89 -5.97 5.71 -6.27
C ARG A 89 -7.13 6.65 -5.90
N GLY A 90 -7.09 7.27 -4.72
CA GLY A 90 -8.12 8.21 -4.27
C GLY A 90 -8.31 9.41 -5.22
N LEU A 91 -7.21 9.96 -5.76
CA LEU A 91 -7.26 11.02 -6.78
C LEU A 91 -7.93 10.55 -8.08
N THR A 92 -7.56 9.34 -8.54
CA THR A 92 -8.11 8.73 -9.75
C THR A 92 -9.59 8.46 -9.60
N ASP A 93 -9.99 7.81 -8.50
CA ASP A 93 -11.37 7.44 -8.22
C ASP A 93 -12.26 8.69 -8.11
N ALA A 94 -11.83 9.70 -7.35
CA ALA A 94 -12.59 10.94 -7.20
C ALA A 94 -12.77 11.66 -8.55
N THR A 95 -11.74 11.67 -9.40
CA THR A 95 -11.82 12.28 -10.73
C THR A 95 -12.73 11.49 -11.68
N GLN A 96 -12.70 10.16 -11.62
CA GLN A 96 -13.58 9.30 -12.42
C GLN A 96 -15.04 9.43 -11.98
N GLU A 97 -15.30 9.43 -10.66
CA GLU A 97 -16.62 9.63 -10.08
C GLU A 97 -17.21 10.99 -10.51
N HIS A 98 -16.40 12.05 -10.41
CA HIS A 98 -16.78 13.38 -10.88
C HIS A 98 -17.13 13.41 -12.37
N LYS A 99 -16.34 12.73 -13.21
CA LYS A 99 -16.60 12.67 -14.66
C LYS A 99 -17.85 11.84 -14.97
N ALA A 100 -18.06 10.75 -14.22
CA ALA A 100 -19.24 9.89 -14.34
C ALA A 100 -20.53 10.62 -13.95
N SER A 101 -20.46 11.62 -13.05
CA SER A 101 -21.59 12.48 -12.72
C SER A 101 -21.98 13.45 -13.86
N GLY A 102 -21.30 13.41 -15.01
CA GLY A 102 -21.59 14.23 -16.19
C GLY A 102 -20.90 15.60 -16.19
N CYS A 103 -20.11 15.93 -15.17
CA CYS A 103 -19.35 17.18 -15.16
C CYS A 103 -18.05 17.05 -15.97
N ARG A 104 -17.75 18.06 -16.79
CA ARG A 104 -16.54 18.11 -17.64
C ARG A 104 -15.53 19.15 -17.19
N ALA A 105 -15.81 19.83 -16.08
CA ALA A 105 -14.88 20.81 -15.52
C ALA A 105 -13.68 20.09 -14.91
N VAL A 106 -12.53 20.76 -14.88
CA VAL A 106 -11.36 20.26 -14.16
C VAL A 106 -11.58 20.56 -12.68
N PRO A 107 -11.62 19.55 -11.80
CA PRO A 107 -11.73 19.79 -10.37
C PRO A 107 -10.44 20.40 -9.81
N GLU A 108 -10.59 21.21 -8.78
CA GLU A 108 -9.48 21.79 -8.02
C GLU A 108 -9.18 20.94 -6.79
N PHE A 109 -7.90 20.71 -6.54
CA PHE A 109 -7.43 20.04 -5.34
C PHE A 109 -6.87 21.05 -4.36
N CYS A 110 -7.25 20.93 -3.09
CA CYS A 110 -6.79 21.82 -2.04
C CYS A 110 -6.66 21.07 -0.71
N GLN A 111 -5.67 21.45 0.08
CA GLN A 111 -5.54 20.98 1.45
C GLN A 111 -6.28 21.93 2.38
N GLU A 112 -7.11 21.38 3.27
CA GLU A 112 -7.78 22.14 4.33
C GLU A 112 -7.60 21.45 5.66
N GLU A 113 -7.45 22.25 6.72
CA GLU A 113 -7.47 21.75 8.08
C GLU A 113 -8.87 21.88 8.65
N ARG A 114 -9.47 20.74 9.01
CA ARG A 114 -10.77 20.69 9.69
C ARG A 114 -10.61 19.91 10.97
N PHE A 115 -11.12 20.46 12.08
CA PHE A 115 -11.02 19.86 13.41
C PHE A 115 -9.56 19.56 13.85
N GLY A 116 -8.59 20.37 13.39
CA GLY A 116 -7.16 20.16 13.68
C GLY A 116 -6.50 19.06 12.85
N ILE A 117 -7.21 18.49 11.86
CA ILE A 117 -6.71 17.43 10.99
C ILE A 117 -6.59 17.98 9.57
N PRO A 118 -5.37 18.13 9.04
CA PRO A 118 -5.18 18.54 7.65
C PRO A 118 -5.47 17.37 6.71
N ALA A 119 -6.40 17.61 5.77
CA ALA A 119 -6.90 16.65 4.80
C ALA A 119 -6.90 17.24 3.38
N LEU A 120 -6.80 16.38 2.38
CA LEU A 120 -6.86 16.73 0.97
C LEU A 120 -8.30 16.60 0.46
N TYR A 121 -8.77 17.66 -0.20
CA TYR A 121 -10.10 17.73 -0.80
C TYR A 121 -10.02 17.95 -2.30
N MET A 122 -10.97 17.36 -3.02
CA MET A 122 -11.33 17.72 -4.39
C MET A 122 -12.59 18.57 -4.37
N LYS A 123 -12.57 19.68 -5.12
CA LYS A 123 -13.70 20.59 -5.25
C LYS A 123 -13.97 20.90 -6.70
N CYS A 124 -15.23 21.06 -7.07
CA CYS A 124 -15.58 21.59 -8.38
C CYS A 124 -16.57 22.75 -8.23
N HIS A 125 -16.21 23.92 -8.76
CA HIS A 125 -17.06 25.11 -8.70
C HIS A 125 -18.30 25.03 -9.59
N ILE A 126 -18.30 24.12 -10.58
CA ILE A 126 -19.40 23.99 -11.54
C ILE A 126 -20.53 23.11 -10.98
N CYS A 127 -20.21 21.92 -10.47
CA CYS A 127 -21.21 21.02 -9.87
C CYS A 127 -21.29 21.13 -8.34
N GLN A 128 -20.48 21.99 -7.72
CA GLN A 128 -20.41 22.23 -6.27
C GLN A 128 -20.11 20.98 -5.43
N VAL A 129 -19.54 19.93 -6.05
CA VAL A 129 -19.11 18.72 -5.35
C VAL A 129 -17.85 18.99 -4.54
N VAL A 130 -17.84 18.49 -3.30
CA VAL A 130 -16.67 18.45 -2.43
C VAL A 130 -16.47 17.00 -1.98
N ARG A 131 -15.27 16.46 -2.24
CA ARG A 131 -14.90 15.08 -1.88
C ARG A 131 -13.64 15.13 -1.02
N LEU A 132 -13.65 14.44 0.12
CA LEU A 132 -12.45 14.15 0.90
C LEU A 132 -11.69 12.99 0.25
N ILE A 133 -10.37 13.13 0.11
CA ILE A 133 -9.49 12.12 -0.47
C ILE A 133 -8.69 11.40 0.61
N LEU A 134 -7.98 12.15 1.46
CA LEU A 134 -7.21 11.66 2.61
C LEU A 134 -7.22 12.69 3.73
#